data_AF-A0A7C1S8H2-F1
#
_entry.id   AF-A0A7C1S8H2-F1
#
_cell.length_a   1.000
_cell.length_b   1.000
_cell.length_c   1.000
_cell.angle_alpha   90.00
_cell.angle_beta   90.00
_cell.angle_gamma   90.00
#
_symmetry.space_group_name_H-M   'P 1'
#
loop_
_entity.id
_entity.type
_entity.pdbx_description
1 polymer ?
#
loop_
_entity_poly.entity_id
_entity_poly.type
_entity_poly.pdbx_seq_one_letter_code
_entity_poly.pdbx_strand_id
1 'polypeptide(L)'
;MRGIVVKTDVSTTPEYKTVNKTLGAFAKKANESNLTGGVDDFDRAWEELIQDINDGTIGKIGSSNVDVSINSQGNIRFNSPVATYEKTYELYRKGATDLKYETYQKIVLNYLKNPNGKYKLKNYEAPKTVDSNTPYVLVIDEINRANLPAVLGELIYALEYRGEQVESLYSTLDEGNTLILPENLYIIGTMNTSDRSVGHIDYAIRRRFAFVDMLPKVLAIDNFESVIFEKVAALFIKNFKEYQEDNTVVLQRSEYLSEEFRPEDVWLGHSYFIKTGSDFLTRKKYEIIPILKEYINDGILKETAEAEINSLLK
;
A
#
# COMPACT_ATOMS: atom_id res chain seq x y z
N MET A 1 7.17 -9.64 -4.92
CA MET A 1 7.77 -8.29 -4.87
C MET A 1 8.51 -8.08 -6.18
N ARG A 2 7.99 -7.28 -7.14
CA ARG A 2 8.43 -7.27 -8.57
C ARG A 2 9.05 -8.61 -9.00
N GLY A 3 8.25 -9.68 -8.99
CA GLY A 3 8.79 -11.00 -8.64
C GLY A 3 9.72 -11.62 -9.68
N ILE A 4 11.01 -11.30 -9.63
CA ILE A 4 12.07 -12.25 -10.01
C ILE A 4 12.07 -13.30 -8.91
N VAL A 5 11.68 -14.52 -9.26
CA VAL A 5 11.94 -15.69 -8.41
C VAL A 5 13.24 -16.28 -8.90
N VAL A 6 14.29 -16.22 -8.08
CA VAL A 6 15.51 -17.00 -8.33
C VAL A 6 15.20 -18.42 -7.86
N LYS A 7 15.14 -19.37 -8.79
CA LYS A 7 15.32 -20.78 -8.46
C LYS A 7 16.78 -21.13 -8.69
N THR A 8 17.51 -21.40 -7.61
CA THR A 8 18.76 -22.13 -7.71
C THR A 8 18.42 -23.61 -7.86
N ASP A 9 18.23 -24.07 -9.10
CA ASP A 9 18.49 -25.48 -9.36
C ASP A 9 20.00 -25.71 -9.32
N VAL A 10 20.41 -26.92 -8.97
CA VAL A 10 21.77 -27.35 -8.57
C VAL A 10 22.79 -27.30 -9.74
N SER A 11 22.55 -26.48 -10.77
CA SER A 11 23.50 -26.17 -11.84
C SER A 11 23.82 -24.68 -11.83
N THR A 12 25.11 -24.38 -11.92
CA THR A 12 25.83 -23.11 -11.66
C THR A 12 25.47 -21.88 -12.50
N THR A 13 24.21 -21.70 -12.91
CA THR A 13 23.76 -20.50 -13.62
C THR A 13 22.38 -20.09 -13.10
N PRO A 14 22.25 -18.94 -12.40
CA PRO A 14 20.94 -18.47 -11.96
C PRO A 14 20.06 -18.10 -13.17
N GLU A 15 18.93 -18.77 -13.32
CA GLU A 15 17.93 -18.48 -14.35
C GLU A 15 16.94 -17.44 -13.79
N TYR A 16 16.83 -16.29 -14.45
CA TYR A 16 15.91 -15.21 -14.07
C TYR A 16 14.61 -15.35 -14.87
N LYS A 17 13.51 -15.75 -14.22
CA LYS A 17 12.17 -15.71 -14.83
C LYS A 17 11.30 -14.66 -14.17
N THR A 18 10.75 -13.75 -14.98
CA THR A 18 9.76 -12.76 -14.58
C THR A 18 8.40 -13.44 -14.39
N VAL A 19 7.82 -13.35 -13.19
CA VAL A 19 6.49 -13.88 -12.91
C VAL A 19 5.57 -12.71 -12.55
N ASN A 20 4.72 -12.33 -13.50
CA ASN A 20 3.79 -11.21 -13.38
C ASN A 20 2.55 -11.64 -12.60
N LYS A 21 2.42 -11.27 -11.32
CA LYS A 21 1.30 -11.77 -10.47
C LYS A 21 0.70 -10.78 -9.46
N THR A 22 1.36 -9.69 -9.03
CA THR A 22 0.80 -8.90 -7.91
C THR A 22 -0.23 -7.85 -8.35
N LEU A 23 0.09 -6.98 -9.31
CA LEU A 23 -0.88 -5.97 -9.77
C LEU A 23 -1.98 -6.57 -10.66
N GLY A 24 -1.64 -7.54 -11.52
CA GLY A 24 -2.64 -8.27 -12.30
C GLY A 24 -3.62 -9.02 -11.40
N ALA A 25 -3.14 -9.71 -10.35
CA ALA A 25 -4.04 -10.33 -9.37
C ALA A 25 -4.80 -9.29 -8.54
N PHE A 26 -4.24 -8.11 -8.28
CA PHE A 26 -4.97 -7.03 -7.60
C PHE A 26 -6.10 -6.47 -8.49
N ALA A 27 -5.83 -6.19 -9.76
CA ALA A 27 -6.84 -5.78 -10.73
C ALA A 27 -7.90 -6.87 -10.93
N LYS A 28 -7.48 -8.14 -10.95
CA LYS A 28 -8.39 -9.28 -10.98
C LYS A 28 -9.24 -9.35 -9.72
N LYS A 29 -8.65 -9.19 -8.53
CA LYS A 29 -9.39 -9.08 -7.27
C LYS A 29 -10.37 -7.91 -7.29
N ALA A 30 -9.99 -6.77 -7.86
CA ALA A 30 -10.87 -5.61 -8.03
C ALA A 30 -12.05 -5.93 -8.98
N ASN A 31 -11.79 -6.65 -10.08
CA ASN A 31 -12.84 -7.15 -10.97
C ASN A 31 -13.74 -8.21 -10.31
N GLU A 32 -13.17 -9.14 -9.54
CA GLU A 32 -13.90 -10.16 -8.80
C GLU A 32 -14.73 -9.53 -7.67
N SER A 33 -14.24 -8.48 -7.03
CA SER A 33 -14.96 -7.73 -6.01
C SER A 33 -16.03 -6.78 -6.55
N ASN A 34 -16.03 -6.53 -7.86
CA ASN A 34 -17.20 -5.90 -8.50
C ASN A 34 -18.41 -6.82 -8.47
N LEU A 35 -18.22 -8.12 -8.18
CA LEU A 35 -19.31 -9.03 -7.90
C LEU A 35 -19.78 -8.81 -6.45
N THR A 36 -20.96 -8.22 -6.28
CA THR A 36 -21.67 -8.06 -5.02
C THR A 36 -22.77 -9.11 -4.86
N GLY A 37 -23.38 -9.15 -3.67
CA GLY A 37 -24.42 -10.13 -3.31
C GLY A 37 -23.89 -11.53 -2.98
N GLY A 38 -22.56 -11.67 -2.88
CA GLY A 38 -21.92 -12.88 -2.36
C GLY A 38 -21.76 -12.84 -0.85
N VAL A 39 -21.66 -14.01 -0.25
CA VAL A 39 -21.43 -14.18 1.18
C VAL A 39 -20.19 -15.04 1.33
N ASP A 40 -19.10 -14.42 1.79
CA ASP A 40 -17.85 -15.11 2.12
C ASP A 40 -17.26 -14.50 3.40
N ASP A 41 -17.61 -15.08 4.55
CA ASP A 41 -17.11 -14.69 5.87
C ASP A 41 -16.12 -15.70 6.45
N PHE A 42 -15.48 -16.51 5.58
CA PHE A 42 -14.61 -17.60 5.99
C PHE A 42 -13.34 -17.11 6.72
N ASP A 43 -12.66 -16.09 6.20
CA ASP A 43 -11.41 -15.58 6.80
C ASP A 43 -11.60 -15.12 8.23
N ARG A 44 -12.63 -14.29 8.46
CA ARG A 44 -13.01 -13.84 9.80
C ARG A 44 -13.28 -15.03 10.74
N ALA A 45 -14.12 -15.97 10.32
CA ALA A 45 -14.50 -17.11 11.14
C ALA A 45 -13.29 -18.03 11.44
N TRP A 46 -12.39 -18.19 10.47
CA TRP A 46 -11.17 -18.96 10.62
C TRP A 46 -10.19 -18.29 11.58
N GLU A 47 -9.91 -17.00 11.40
CA GLU A 47 -8.99 -16.24 12.24
C GLU A 47 -9.45 -16.20 13.71
N GLU A 48 -10.74 -15.95 13.95
CA GLU A 48 -11.32 -15.98 15.30
C GLU A 48 -11.17 -17.37 15.94
N LEU A 49 -11.36 -18.45 15.18
CA LEU A 49 -11.20 -19.83 15.68
C LEU A 49 -9.72 -20.15 15.99
N ILE A 50 -8.80 -19.75 15.11
CA ILE A 50 -7.36 -19.92 15.33
C ILE A 50 -6.93 -19.19 16.60
N GLN A 51 -7.41 -17.97 16.81
CA GLN A 51 -7.14 -17.20 18.01
C GLN A 51 -7.67 -17.90 19.26
N ASP A 52 -8.93 -18.33 19.25
CA ASP A 52 -9.53 -19.01 20.42
C ASP A 52 -8.83 -20.33 20.76
N ILE A 53 -8.28 -21.05 19.77
CA ILE A 53 -7.47 -22.26 20.01
C ILE A 53 -6.11 -21.89 20.60
N ASN A 54 -5.43 -20.89 20.05
CA ASN A 54 -4.12 -20.44 20.55
C ASN A 54 -4.20 -19.89 21.98
N ASP A 55 -5.27 -19.19 22.31
CA ASP A 55 -5.54 -18.64 23.64
C ASP A 55 -6.01 -19.72 24.64
N GLY A 56 -6.15 -20.98 24.19
CA GLY A 56 -6.59 -22.10 25.02
C GLY A 56 -8.08 -22.08 25.38
N THR A 57 -8.85 -21.14 24.82
CA THR A 57 -10.31 -21.05 24.99
C THR A 57 -11.01 -22.25 24.36
N ILE A 58 -10.44 -22.81 23.29
CA ILE A 58 -10.93 -24.00 22.60
C ILE A 58 -9.87 -25.09 22.60
N GLY A 59 -10.14 -26.17 23.34
CA GLY A 59 -9.34 -27.40 23.30
C GLY A 59 -9.87 -28.46 22.33
N LYS A 60 -11.16 -28.40 21.94
CA LYS A 60 -11.83 -29.39 21.08
C LYS A 60 -12.86 -28.72 20.17
N ILE A 61 -13.01 -29.25 18.96
CA ILE A 61 -13.90 -28.70 17.93
C ILE A 61 -15.04 -29.67 17.62
N GLY A 62 -16.28 -29.17 17.66
CA GLY A 62 -17.47 -29.93 17.31
C GLY A 62 -17.67 -31.18 18.16
N SER A 63 -18.05 -32.29 17.53
CA SER A 63 -18.23 -33.59 18.19
C SER A 63 -16.93 -34.42 18.29
N SER A 64 -15.78 -33.84 17.94
CA SER A 64 -14.49 -34.54 18.01
C SER A 64 -14.04 -34.67 19.46
N ASN A 65 -13.67 -35.88 19.86
CA ASN A 65 -13.03 -36.13 21.17
C ASN A 65 -11.52 -35.84 21.15
N VAL A 66 -10.96 -35.48 19.99
CA VAL A 66 -9.53 -35.22 19.77
C VAL A 66 -9.22 -33.76 20.06
N ASP A 67 -8.18 -33.52 20.85
CA ASP A 67 -7.68 -32.19 21.14
C ASP A 67 -7.12 -31.51 19.87
N VAL A 68 -7.30 -30.21 19.79
CA VAL A 68 -6.84 -29.39 18.67
C VAL A 68 -5.68 -28.49 19.07
N SER A 69 -4.78 -28.27 18.11
CA SER A 69 -3.70 -27.29 18.23
C SER A 69 -3.44 -26.65 16.87
N ILE A 70 -2.76 -25.51 16.86
CA ILE A 70 -2.38 -24.82 15.64
C ILE A 70 -0.93 -25.17 15.29
N ASN A 71 -0.69 -25.54 14.04
CA ASN A 71 0.67 -25.78 13.55
C ASN A 71 1.36 -24.49 13.09
N SER A 72 2.66 -24.56 12.74
CA SER A 72 3.45 -23.40 12.31
C SER A 72 2.96 -22.72 11.03
N GLN A 73 2.05 -23.35 10.29
CA GLN A 73 1.45 -22.83 9.06
C GLN A 73 0.04 -22.27 9.29
N GLY A 74 -0.43 -22.17 10.55
CA GLY A 74 -1.76 -21.67 10.87
C GLY A 74 -2.89 -22.66 10.58
N ASN A 75 -2.59 -23.97 10.45
CA ASN A 75 -3.58 -25.01 10.21
C ASN A 75 -3.98 -25.73 11.50
N ILE A 76 -5.21 -26.24 11.55
CA ILE A 76 -5.78 -26.91 12.73
C ILE A 76 -5.38 -28.39 12.72
N ARG A 77 -4.67 -28.83 13.74
CA ARG A 77 -4.18 -30.21 13.90
C ARG A 77 -5.00 -30.97 14.92
N PHE A 78 -5.49 -32.15 14.54
CA PHE A 78 -6.18 -33.13 15.39
C PHE A 78 -5.24 -34.30 15.69
N ASN A 79 -4.19 -34.09 16.48
CA ASN A 79 -3.07 -35.01 16.75
C ASN A 79 -2.22 -35.46 15.54
N SER A 80 -2.80 -36.04 14.49
CA SER A 80 -2.10 -36.55 13.30
C SER A 80 -2.68 -36.01 11.97
N PRO A 81 -4.01 -36.02 11.76
CA PRO A 81 -4.62 -35.30 10.65
C PRO A 81 -4.68 -33.79 10.87
N VAL A 82 -4.57 -33.04 9.77
CA VAL A 82 -4.59 -31.58 9.74
C VAL A 82 -5.72 -31.11 8.85
N ALA A 83 -6.60 -30.27 9.38
CA ALA A 83 -7.53 -29.47 8.59
C ALA A 83 -6.79 -28.21 8.13
N THR A 84 -6.36 -28.19 6.87
CA THR A 84 -5.69 -27.02 6.31
C THR A 84 -6.70 -25.93 5.96
N TYR A 85 -6.29 -24.66 6.07
CA TYR A 85 -7.09 -23.52 5.62
C TYR A 85 -7.55 -23.73 4.18
N GLU A 86 -6.61 -24.04 3.28
CA GLU A 86 -6.86 -24.19 1.85
C GLU A 86 -7.93 -25.24 1.55
N LYS A 87 -7.82 -26.45 2.13
CA LYS A 87 -8.80 -27.53 1.87
C LYS A 87 -10.12 -27.30 2.57
N THR A 88 -10.11 -26.63 3.72
CA THR A 88 -11.35 -26.29 4.43
C THR A 88 -12.11 -25.18 3.68
N TYR A 89 -11.39 -24.19 3.14
CA TYR A 89 -11.96 -23.13 2.31
C TYR A 89 -12.46 -23.66 0.95
N GLU A 90 -11.71 -24.57 0.33
CA GLU A 90 -12.15 -25.26 -0.89
C GLU A 90 -13.47 -26.00 -0.66
N LEU A 91 -13.55 -26.77 0.44
CA LEU A 91 -14.78 -27.47 0.83
C LEU A 91 -15.94 -26.51 1.11
N TYR A 92 -15.66 -25.38 1.76
CA TYR A 92 -16.64 -24.32 2.05
C TYR A 92 -17.26 -23.74 0.78
N ARG A 93 -16.42 -23.44 -0.22
CA ARG A 93 -16.84 -22.81 -1.48
C ARG A 93 -17.49 -23.78 -2.46
N LYS A 94 -16.88 -24.95 -2.66
CA LYS A 94 -17.23 -25.89 -3.73
C LYS A 94 -18.10 -27.05 -3.25
N GLY A 95 -18.20 -27.27 -1.95
CA GLY A 95 -18.88 -28.42 -1.36
C GLY A 95 -18.11 -29.75 -1.44
N ALA A 96 -16.92 -29.75 -2.07
CA ALA A 96 -16.03 -30.91 -2.16
C ALA A 96 -14.56 -30.47 -2.35
N THR A 97 -13.64 -31.39 -2.05
CA THR A 97 -12.19 -31.29 -2.26
C THR A 97 -11.69 -32.50 -3.07
N ASP A 98 -10.40 -32.51 -3.39
CA ASP A 98 -9.67 -33.65 -3.98
C ASP A 98 -9.21 -34.70 -2.95
N LEU A 99 -9.51 -34.51 -1.66
CA LEU A 99 -9.09 -35.42 -0.61
C LEU A 99 -9.91 -36.71 -0.61
N LYS A 100 -9.25 -37.85 -0.34
CA LYS A 100 -9.93 -39.14 -0.14
C LYS A 100 -10.92 -39.11 1.02
N TYR A 101 -10.60 -38.36 2.07
CA TYR A 101 -11.47 -38.17 3.24
C TYR A 101 -11.39 -36.71 3.71
N GLU A 102 -12.56 -36.13 3.97
CA GLU A 102 -12.72 -34.70 4.33
C GLU A 102 -13.21 -34.54 5.78
N THR A 103 -13.06 -35.58 6.59
CA THR A 103 -13.70 -35.70 7.90
C THR A 103 -13.39 -34.50 8.79
N TYR A 104 -12.14 -34.06 8.84
CA TYR A 104 -11.71 -32.98 9.72
C TYR A 104 -12.08 -31.59 9.18
N GLN A 105 -12.02 -31.39 7.86
CA GLN A 105 -12.53 -30.18 7.21
C GLN A 105 -14.03 -30.03 7.49
N LYS A 106 -14.80 -31.12 7.39
CA LYS A 106 -16.25 -31.13 7.73
C LYS A 106 -16.51 -30.84 9.20
N ILE A 107 -15.72 -31.39 10.12
CA ILE A 107 -15.83 -31.08 11.55
C ILE A 107 -15.62 -29.58 11.81
N VAL A 108 -14.56 -29.00 11.24
CA VAL A 108 -14.26 -27.57 11.38
C VAL A 108 -15.36 -26.70 10.76
N LEU A 109 -15.80 -26.99 9.52
CA LEU A 109 -16.87 -26.23 8.88
C LEU A 109 -18.18 -26.30 9.64
N ASN A 110 -18.60 -27.48 10.11
CA ASN A 110 -19.83 -27.62 10.88
C ASN A 110 -19.77 -26.85 12.20
N TYR A 111 -18.60 -26.81 12.84
CA TYR A 111 -18.40 -26.03 14.05
C TYR A 111 -18.49 -24.53 13.78
N LEU A 112 -17.84 -24.03 12.72
CA LEU A 112 -17.92 -22.64 12.30
C LEU A 112 -19.34 -22.22 11.91
N LYS A 113 -20.09 -23.09 11.23
CA LYS A 113 -21.47 -22.85 10.77
C LYS A 113 -22.54 -23.01 11.84
N ASN A 114 -22.19 -23.43 13.06
CA ASN A 114 -23.17 -23.65 14.11
C ASN A 114 -23.96 -22.35 14.40
N PRO A 115 -25.30 -22.32 14.19
CA PRO A 115 -26.09 -21.09 14.34
C PRO A 115 -26.12 -20.58 15.80
N ASN A 116 -25.92 -21.50 16.76
CA ASN A 116 -25.81 -21.18 18.19
C ASN A 116 -24.36 -21.00 18.64
N GLY A 117 -23.39 -21.15 17.73
CA GLY A 117 -21.96 -20.97 18.00
C GLY A 117 -21.54 -19.50 17.95
N LYS A 118 -20.29 -19.23 18.34
CA LYS A 118 -19.67 -17.90 18.29
C LYS A 118 -19.52 -17.40 16.85
N TYR A 119 -18.99 -18.24 15.97
CA TYR A 119 -18.51 -17.82 14.64
C TYR A 119 -19.63 -17.60 13.63
N LYS A 120 -20.72 -18.38 13.66
CA LYS A 120 -21.90 -18.24 12.79
C LYS A 120 -21.54 -18.03 11.31
N LEU A 121 -20.58 -18.81 10.82
CA LEU A 121 -20.15 -18.80 9.42
C LEU A 121 -21.39 -19.01 8.53
N LYS A 122 -21.61 -18.08 7.61
CA LYS A 122 -22.75 -18.16 6.69
C LYS A 122 -22.48 -19.17 5.59
N ASN A 123 -23.47 -19.49 4.77
CA ASN A 123 -23.20 -20.32 3.59
C ASN A 123 -22.50 -19.47 2.53
N TYR A 124 -21.56 -20.09 1.81
CA TYR A 124 -20.95 -19.46 0.67
C TYR A 124 -22.01 -19.14 -0.38
N GLU A 125 -22.15 -17.86 -0.70
CA GLU A 125 -22.91 -17.41 -1.85
C GLU A 125 -21.92 -16.82 -2.82
N ALA A 126 -21.77 -17.47 -3.99
CA ALA A 126 -20.98 -16.88 -5.07
C ALA A 126 -21.65 -15.55 -5.45
N PRO A 127 -20.91 -14.44 -5.51
CA PRO A 127 -21.48 -13.16 -5.88
C PRO A 127 -21.98 -13.21 -7.34
N LYS A 128 -23.19 -12.67 -7.58
CA LYS A 128 -23.93 -12.82 -8.86
C LYS A 128 -24.23 -11.49 -9.55
N THR A 129 -24.05 -10.37 -8.88
CA THR A 129 -24.40 -9.04 -9.41
C THR A 129 -23.15 -8.20 -9.55
N VAL A 130 -22.92 -7.57 -10.69
CA VAL A 130 -21.87 -6.55 -10.82
C VAL A 130 -22.42 -5.26 -10.24
N ASP A 131 -22.01 -4.88 -9.02
CA ASP A 131 -22.28 -3.54 -8.49
C ASP A 131 -20.94 -2.80 -8.40
N SER A 132 -20.58 -2.17 -9.52
CA SER A 132 -19.27 -1.59 -9.78
C SER A 132 -19.01 -0.27 -9.06
N ASN A 133 -19.74 0.04 -7.99
CA ASN A 133 -19.74 1.38 -7.39
C ASN A 133 -18.88 1.53 -6.12
N THR A 134 -18.32 0.44 -5.57
CA THR A 134 -17.43 0.55 -4.40
C THR A 134 -16.00 0.86 -4.86
N PRO A 135 -15.39 2.00 -4.47
CA PRO A 135 -14.03 2.34 -4.88
C PRO A 135 -12.99 1.33 -4.35
N TYR A 136 -12.14 0.82 -5.24
CA TYR A 136 -10.93 0.07 -4.91
C TYR A 136 -9.73 1.00 -5.04
N VAL A 137 -8.93 1.15 -3.99
CA VAL A 137 -7.78 2.06 -4.00
C VAL A 137 -6.48 1.30 -3.84
N LEU A 138 -5.57 1.47 -4.80
CA LEU A 138 -4.18 1.02 -4.74
C LEU A 138 -3.29 2.22 -4.43
N VAL A 139 -2.69 2.23 -3.24
CA VAL A 139 -1.70 3.24 -2.85
C VAL A 139 -0.30 2.72 -3.14
N ILE A 140 0.49 3.47 -3.91
CA ILE A 140 1.90 3.18 -4.22
C ILE A 140 2.75 4.30 -3.65
N ASP A 141 3.42 4.01 -2.54
CA ASP A 141 4.32 4.97 -1.92
C ASP A 141 5.64 5.06 -2.69
N GLU A 142 6.19 6.28 -2.81
CA GLU A 142 7.47 6.57 -3.48
C GLU A 142 7.56 5.97 -4.89
N ILE A 143 6.53 6.23 -5.70
CA ILE A 143 6.31 5.60 -7.01
C ILE A 143 7.48 5.81 -7.97
N ASN A 144 8.21 6.91 -7.83
CA ASN A 144 9.39 7.23 -8.63
C ASN A 144 10.61 6.33 -8.33
N ARG A 145 10.73 5.73 -7.12
CA ARG A 145 11.91 4.92 -6.69
C ARG A 145 12.10 3.62 -7.44
N ALA A 146 11.17 3.29 -8.32
CA ALA A 146 11.09 2.02 -8.96
C ALA A 146 11.00 2.23 -10.48
N ASN A 147 11.60 1.37 -11.30
CA ASN A 147 11.45 1.45 -12.76
C ASN A 147 9.97 1.21 -13.13
N LEU A 148 9.19 2.28 -13.27
CA LEU A 148 7.74 2.21 -13.43
C LEU A 148 7.31 1.46 -14.69
N PRO A 149 7.91 1.69 -15.87
CA PRO A 149 7.65 0.88 -17.05
C PRO A 149 7.78 -0.62 -16.80
N ALA A 150 8.84 -1.05 -16.09
CA ALA A 150 9.05 -2.46 -15.79
C ALA A 150 8.06 -3.04 -14.75
N VAL A 151 7.43 -2.21 -13.91
CA VAL A 151 6.44 -2.69 -12.93
C VAL A 151 5.03 -2.64 -13.40
N LEU A 152 4.66 -1.53 -14.02
CA LEU A 152 3.31 -1.33 -14.50
C LEU A 152 3.13 -2.09 -15.81
N GLY A 153 4.19 -2.29 -16.60
CA GLY A 153 4.17 -3.14 -17.79
C GLY A 153 2.93 -2.89 -18.65
N GLU A 154 2.08 -3.90 -18.75
CA GLU A 154 0.84 -3.89 -19.55
C GLU A 154 -0.31 -3.13 -18.89
N LEU A 155 -0.27 -2.90 -17.57
CA LEU A 155 -1.25 -2.08 -16.87
C LEU A 155 -1.19 -0.63 -17.33
N ILE A 156 -0.06 -0.18 -17.89
CA ILE A 156 0.06 1.18 -18.47
C ILE A 156 -0.92 1.35 -19.63
N TYR A 157 -1.08 0.32 -20.47
CA TYR A 157 -2.04 0.33 -21.56
C TYR A 157 -3.47 0.22 -21.01
N ALA A 158 -3.70 -0.66 -20.04
CA ALA A 158 -5.02 -0.80 -19.42
C ALA A 158 -5.49 0.43 -18.62
N LEU A 159 -4.56 1.27 -18.15
CA LEU A 159 -4.88 2.55 -17.50
C LEU A 159 -5.46 3.58 -18.47
N GLU A 160 -5.15 3.46 -19.76
CA GLU A 160 -5.69 4.31 -20.82
C GLU A 160 -7.07 3.82 -21.28
N TYR A 161 -7.25 2.50 -21.43
CA TYR A 161 -8.49 1.87 -21.87
C TYR A 161 -9.23 1.18 -20.71
N ARG A 162 -9.63 1.96 -19.70
CA ARG A 162 -10.37 1.45 -18.55
C ARG A 162 -11.72 0.89 -18.98
N GLY A 163 -12.13 -0.22 -18.37
CA GLY A 163 -13.35 -0.95 -18.73
C GLY A 163 -13.25 -1.79 -20.00
N GLU A 164 -12.17 -1.65 -20.78
CA GLU A 164 -11.94 -2.42 -22.00
C GLU A 164 -10.99 -3.60 -21.77
N GLN A 165 -11.12 -4.62 -22.61
CA GLN A 165 -10.24 -5.79 -22.60
C GLN A 165 -8.97 -5.48 -23.38
N VAL A 166 -7.82 -5.54 -22.69
CA VAL A 166 -6.50 -5.37 -23.30
C VAL A 166 -5.78 -6.71 -23.30
N GLU A 167 -5.19 -7.06 -24.45
CA GLU A 167 -4.34 -8.24 -24.56
C GLU A 167 -3.00 -8.02 -23.85
N SER A 168 -2.69 -8.95 -22.95
CA SER A 168 -1.43 -9.12 -22.24
C SER A 168 -0.57 -10.14 -22.99
N LEU A 169 0.73 -9.86 -23.13
CA LEU A 169 1.73 -10.78 -23.68
C LEU A 169 2.03 -11.94 -22.71
N TYR A 170 1.58 -11.85 -21.45
CA TYR A 170 1.74 -12.88 -20.43
C TYR A 170 0.43 -13.63 -20.21
N SER A 171 0.23 -14.72 -20.95
CA SER A 171 -0.85 -15.67 -20.70
C SER A 171 -0.71 -16.29 -19.29
N THR A 172 -1.72 -16.18 -18.45
CA THR A 172 -1.82 -17.07 -17.29
C THR A 172 -2.29 -18.43 -17.80
N LEU A 173 -1.53 -19.49 -17.48
CA LEU A 173 -1.71 -20.87 -17.97
C LEU A 173 -3.15 -21.43 -17.83
N ASP A 174 -4.00 -20.81 -17.01
CA ASP A 174 -5.37 -21.28 -16.72
C ASP A 174 -6.50 -20.33 -17.17
N GLU A 175 -6.23 -19.08 -17.60
CA GLU A 175 -7.29 -18.05 -17.77
C GLU A 175 -7.13 -17.09 -18.96
N GLY A 176 -6.17 -17.34 -19.86
CA GLY A 176 -6.00 -16.57 -21.09
C GLY A 176 -5.09 -15.34 -20.96
N ASN A 177 -5.20 -14.45 -21.95
CA ASN A 177 -4.20 -13.41 -22.25
C ASN A 177 -4.77 -12.00 -22.07
N THR A 178 -5.81 -11.81 -21.26
CA THR A 178 -6.55 -10.54 -21.27
C THR A 178 -6.70 -9.93 -19.90
N LEU A 179 -6.49 -8.62 -19.81
CA LEU A 179 -6.60 -7.81 -18.61
C LEU A 179 -7.69 -6.75 -18.82
N ILE A 180 -8.53 -6.54 -17.80
CA ILE A 180 -9.48 -5.42 -17.76
C ILE A 180 -9.19 -4.65 -16.48
N LEU A 181 -9.01 -3.33 -16.56
CA LEU A 181 -8.97 -2.49 -15.36
C LEU A 181 -10.37 -1.92 -15.11
N PRO A 182 -10.96 -2.16 -13.93
CA PRO A 182 -12.30 -1.69 -13.68
C PRO A 182 -12.32 -0.18 -13.41
N GLU A 183 -13.43 0.46 -13.72
CA GLU A 183 -13.59 1.92 -13.58
C GLU A 183 -13.48 2.39 -12.11
N ASN A 184 -13.90 1.55 -11.16
CA ASN A 184 -13.82 1.84 -9.73
C ASN A 184 -12.44 1.59 -9.10
N LEU A 185 -11.41 1.24 -9.89
CA LEU A 185 -10.02 1.13 -9.40
C LEU A 185 -9.30 2.47 -9.46
N TYR A 186 -9.00 3.07 -8.32
CA TYR A 186 -8.16 4.25 -8.19
C TYR A 186 -6.72 3.84 -7.84
N ILE A 187 -5.75 4.45 -8.51
CA ILE A 187 -4.32 4.29 -8.18
C ILE A 187 -3.82 5.64 -7.69
N ILE A 188 -3.34 5.68 -6.46
CA ILE A 188 -2.76 6.88 -5.84
C ILE A 188 -1.27 6.61 -5.63
N GLY A 189 -0.43 7.36 -6.34
CA GLY A 189 1.01 7.34 -6.15
C GLY A 189 1.45 8.52 -5.29
N THR A 190 2.35 8.29 -4.33
CA THR A 190 3.10 9.39 -3.69
C THR A 190 4.47 9.50 -4.37
N MET A 191 5.01 10.72 -4.44
CA MET A 191 6.33 10.97 -5.01
C MET A 191 7.04 12.01 -4.17
N ASN A 192 8.28 11.72 -3.79
CA ASN A 192 9.19 12.74 -3.30
C ASN A 192 9.87 13.43 -4.49
N THR A 193 9.59 14.71 -4.68
CA THR A 193 10.12 15.55 -5.76
C THR A 193 11.53 16.06 -5.51
N SER A 194 12.00 16.09 -4.26
CA SER A 194 13.34 16.55 -3.90
C SER A 194 14.43 15.54 -4.26
N ASP A 195 14.08 14.26 -4.37
CA ASP A 195 15.03 13.17 -4.61
C ASP A 195 15.45 13.10 -6.09
N ARG A 196 16.60 13.72 -6.41
CA ARG A 196 17.22 13.71 -7.74
C ARG A 196 17.90 12.39 -8.10
N SER A 197 18.11 11.49 -7.13
CA SER A 197 18.74 10.18 -7.36
C SER A 197 17.79 9.17 -8.00
N VAL A 198 16.51 9.50 -8.01
CA VAL A 198 15.42 8.65 -8.42
C VAL A 198 14.96 9.05 -9.83
N GLY A 199 14.91 8.06 -10.74
CA GLY A 199 14.67 8.31 -12.16
C GLY A 199 13.40 9.11 -12.47
N HIS A 200 13.47 9.95 -13.50
CA HIS A 200 12.30 10.69 -14.00
C HIS A 200 11.17 9.72 -14.38
N ILE A 201 9.93 10.06 -14.01
CA ILE A 201 8.76 9.35 -14.54
C ILE A 201 8.68 9.60 -16.04
N ASP A 202 8.67 8.51 -16.81
CA ASP A 202 8.56 8.56 -18.26
C ASP A 202 7.26 9.28 -18.71
N TYR A 203 7.35 9.99 -19.85
CA TYR A 203 6.24 10.78 -20.39
C TYR A 203 4.99 9.95 -20.68
N ALA A 204 5.13 8.67 -21.02
CA ALA A 204 4.02 7.76 -21.19
C ALA A 204 3.24 7.60 -19.87
N ILE A 205 3.93 7.34 -18.75
CA ILE A 205 3.28 7.23 -17.44
C ILE A 205 2.68 8.58 -17.04
N ARG A 206 3.42 9.67 -17.23
CA ARG A 206 2.97 11.02 -16.81
C ARG A 206 1.61 11.39 -17.40
N ARG A 207 1.32 11.02 -18.66
CA ARG A 207 0.03 11.31 -19.31
C ARG A 207 -1.16 10.50 -18.77
N ARG A 208 -0.91 9.47 -17.95
CA ARG A 208 -1.93 8.54 -17.42
C ARG A 208 -2.21 8.75 -15.93
N PHE A 209 -1.54 9.72 -15.32
CA PHE A 209 -1.75 10.14 -13.94
C PHE A 209 -2.05 11.63 -13.87
N ALA A 210 -2.96 12.02 -12.98
CA ALA A 210 -3.07 13.41 -12.56
C ALA A 210 -1.96 13.69 -11.52
N PHE A 211 -1.22 14.78 -11.71
CA PHE A 211 -0.19 15.22 -10.77
C PHE A 211 -0.76 16.34 -9.92
N VAL A 212 -0.69 16.17 -8.60
CA VAL A 212 -1.18 17.12 -7.61
C VAL A 212 -0.04 17.40 -6.64
N ASP A 213 0.43 18.64 -6.63
CA ASP A 213 1.51 19.07 -5.74
C ASP A 213 0.99 19.23 -4.32
N MET A 214 1.58 18.48 -3.38
CA MET A 214 1.25 18.54 -1.96
C MET A 214 2.23 19.46 -1.23
N LEU A 215 1.98 20.77 -1.35
CA LEU A 215 2.87 21.80 -0.81
C LEU A 215 2.83 21.89 0.72
N PRO A 216 3.94 22.29 1.37
CA PRO A 216 3.98 22.50 2.82
C PRO A 216 3.02 23.60 3.29
N LYS A 217 2.25 23.35 4.35
CA LYS A 217 1.30 24.31 4.92
C LYS A 217 1.29 24.29 6.45
N VAL A 218 0.85 25.38 7.06
CA VAL A 218 0.54 25.41 8.50
C VAL A 218 -0.60 24.42 8.76
N LEU A 219 -0.43 23.55 9.76
CA LEU A 219 -1.47 22.64 10.19
C LEU A 219 -2.24 23.25 11.37
N ALA A 220 -3.57 23.18 11.32
CA ALA A 220 -4.44 23.62 12.41
C ALA A 220 -4.50 22.57 13.54
N ILE A 221 -3.35 22.34 14.20
CA ILE A 221 -3.19 21.41 15.32
C ILE A 221 -2.37 22.09 16.44
N ASP A 222 -2.68 21.77 17.70
CA ASP A 222 -2.12 22.47 18.87
C ASP A 222 -0.59 22.32 19.02
N ASN A 223 -0.03 21.24 18.48
CA ASN A 223 1.37 20.87 18.62
C ASN A 223 2.21 21.24 17.39
N PHE A 224 1.78 22.22 16.60
CA PHE A 224 2.51 22.69 15.42
C PHE A 224 3.36 23.93 15.72
N GLU A 225 4.63 23.89 15.34
CA GLU A 225 5.60 24.97 15.58
C GLU A 225 5.56 26.00 14.44
N SER A 226 4.43 26.73 14.34
CA SER A 226 4.14 27.67 13.25
C SER A 226 5.19 28.76 13.10
N VAL A 227 5.67 29.34 14.21
CA VAL A 227 6.67 30.42 14.19
C VAL A 227 7.97 29.97 13.52
N ILE A 228 8.42 28.75 13.80
CA ILE A 228 9.66 28.22 13.20
C ILE A 228 9.40 27.76 11.77
N PHE A 229 8.24 27.16 11.48
CA PHE A 229 7.83 26.82 10.13
C PHE A 229 7.80 28.04 9.21
N GLU A 230 7.21 29.15 9.64
CA GLU A 230 7.14 30.41 8.87
C GLU A 230 8.54 30.97 8.55
N LYS A 231 9.46 30.95 9.52
CA LYS A 231 10.85 31.38 9.30
C LYS A 231 11.55 30.50 8.27
N VAL A 232 11.35 29.18 8.34
CA VAL A 232 11.94 28.26 7.36
C VAL A 232 11.28 28.42 6.00
N ALA A 233 9.96 28.60 5.93
CA ALA A 233 9.23 28.83 4.69
C ALA A 233 9.72 30.08 3.93
N ALA A 234 10.09 31.14 4.66
CA ALA A 234 10.66 32.36 4.09
C ALA A 234 11.99 32.12 3.34
N LEU A 235 12.71 31.02 3.64
CA LEU A 235 13.89 30.62 2.88
C LEU A 235 13.54 30.11 1.48
N PHE A 236 12.31 29.66 1.23
CA PHE A 236 11.90 29.07 -0.05
C PHE A 236 11.00 30.02 -0.85
N ILE A 237 10.04 30.67 -0.20
CA ILE A 237 9.09 31.58 -0.84
C ILE A 237 8.97 32.91 -0.10
N LYS A 238 8.82 34.00 -0.86
CA LYS A 238 8.63 35.35 -0.30
C LYS A 238 7.17 35.72 -0.05
N ASN A 239 6.23 35.06 -0.72
CA ASN A 239 4.79 35.30 -0.59
C ASN A 239 4.08 34.27 0.29
N PHE A 240 4.75 33.75 1.33
CA PHE A 240 4.18 32.73 2.23
C PHE A 240 2.82 33.13 2.84
N LYS A 241 2.65 34.40 3.21
CA LYS A 241 1.38 34.91 3.78
C LYS A 241 0.23 34.83 2.79
N GLU A 242 0.48 35.22 1.54
CA GLU A 242 -0.50 35.11 0.45
C GLU A 242 -0.86 33.65 0.19
N TYR A 243 0.15 32.76 0.14
CA TYR A 243 -0.06 31.32 0.00
C TYR A 243 -0.85 30.70 1.16
N GLN A 244 -0.69 31.21 2.38
CA GLN A 244 -1.43 30.74 3.54
C GLN A 244 -2.91 31.13 3.48
N GLU A 245 -3.23 32.28 2.88
CA GLU A 245 -4.60 32.74 2.67
C GLU A 245 -5.28 32.02 1.48
N ASP A 246 -4.52 31.79 0.40
CA ASP A 246 -4.96 31.10 -0.79
C ASP A 246 -3.87 30.14 -1.30
N ASN A 247 -4.12 28.83 -1.17
CA ASN A 247 -3.15 27.80 -1.55
C ASN A 247 -3.06 27.56 -3.07
N THR A 248 -3.78 28.34 -3.88
CA THR A 248 -3.75 28.27 -5.35
C THR A 248 -2.85 29.34 -5.98
N VAL A 249 -2.31 30.26 -5.17
CA VAL A 249 -1.43 31.32 -5.68
C VAL A 249 -0.11 30.75 -6.19
N VAL A 250 0.41 31.40 -7.23
CA VAL A 250 1.73 31.04 -7.78
C VAL A 250 2.80 31.38 -6.74
N LEU A 251 3.62 30.38 -6.40
CA LEU A 251 4.70 30.56 -5.45
C LEU A 251 5.76 31.51 -6.02
N GLN A 252 6.14 32.49 -5.21
CA GLN A 252 7.21 33.42 -5.56
C GLN A 252 8.47 33.03 -4.81
N ARG A 253 9.49 32.62 -5.55
CA ARG A 253 10.82 32.28 -5.04
C ARG A 253 11.36 33.37 -4.10
N SER A 254 11.93 32.96 -2.97
CA SER A 254 12.68 33.85 -2.07
C SER A 254 13.99 34.31 -2.71
N GLU A 255 14.65 35.31 -2.12
CA GLU A 255 16.00 35.69 -2.53
C GLU A 255 17.08 34.64 -2.17
N TYR A 256 16.77 33.80 -1.17
CA TYR A 256 17.64 32.76 -0.63
C TYR A 256 17.64 31.48 -1.48
N LEU A 257 16.55 31.18 -2.20
CA LEU A 257 16.48 29.99 -3.04
C LEU A 257 17.25 30.19 -4.36
N SER A 258 18.02 29.19 -4.76
CA SER A 258 18.74 29.19 -6.03
C SER A 258 17.79 29.19 -7.23
N GLU A 259 18.25 29.78 -8.34
CA GLU A 259 17.44 29.95 -9.55
C GLU A 259 17.17 28.64 -10.29
N GLU A 260 18.02 27.64 -10.06
CA GLU A 260 17.92 26.30 -10.64
C GLU A 260 16.83 25.45 -9.99
N PHE A 261 16.26 25.91 -8.87
CA PHE A 261 15.30 25.16 -8.08
C PHE A 261 13.95 25.86 -8.02
N ARG A 262 12.92 25.04 -8.09
CA ARG A 262 11.53 25.44 -7.89
C ARG A 262 11.17 25.23 -6.42
N PRO A 263 10.54 26.20 -5.74
CA PRO A 263 10.14 26.04 -4.34
C PRO A 263 9.29 24.79 -4.11
N GLU A 264 8.39 24.46 -5.05
CA GLU A 264 7.50 23.30 -5.00
C GLU A 264 8.25 21.98 -4.83
N ASP A 265 9.47 21.90 -5.39
CA ASP A 265 10.22 20.65 -5.46
C ASP A 265 11.12 20.42 -4.23
N VAL A 266 11.49 21.48 -3.49
CA VAL A 266 12.53 21.44 -2.43
C VAL A 266 12.13 22.05 -1.10
N TRP A 267 10.93 22.62 -0.98
CA TRP A 267 10.49 23.24 0.27
C TRP A 267 10.33 22.20 1.38
N LEU A 268 11.07 22.41 2.47
CA LEU A 268 11.01 21.56 3.66
C LEU A 268 9.57 21.39 4.20
N GLY A 269 9.15 20.13 4.32
CA GLY A 269 7.80 19.75 4.69
C GLY A 269 7.39 20.13 6.11
N HIS A 270 6.08 20.36 6.30
CA HIS A 270 5.47 20.73 7.58
C HIS A 270 5.54 19.63 8.66
N SER A 271 5.78 18.37 8.28
CA SER A 271 5.90 17.24 9.22
C SER A 271 7.02 17.42 10.26
N TYR A 272 8.13 18.05 9.86
CA TYR A 272 9.24 18.38 10.78
C TYR A 272 8.82 19.30 11.93
N PHE A 273 7.71 20.03 11.78
CA PHE A 273 7.26 21.05 12.72
C PHE A 273 6.11 20.57 13.61
N ILE A 274 5.72 19.29 13.49
CA ILE A 274 4.73 18.66 14.38
C ILE A 274 5.46 18.10 15.60
N LYS A 275 5.18 18.62 16.80
CA LYS A 275 5.78 18.15 18.05
C LYS A 275 5.20 16.78 18.44
N THR A 276 6.00 15.72 18.28
CA THR A 276 5.59 14.33 18.57
C THR A 276 6.39 13.76 19.75
N GLY A 277 5.83 13.79 20.96
CA GLY A 277 6.41 13.14 22.15
C GLY A 277 7.74 13.73 22.66
N SER A 278 8.79 13.75 21.84
CA SER A 278 10.11 14.32 22.10
C SER A 278 10.11 15.85 22.05
N ASP A 279 11.18 16.42 22.59
CA ASP A 279 11.44 17.86 22.58
C ASP A 279 11.71 18.36 21.15
N PHE A 280 10.91 19.33 20.70
CA PHE A 280 11.07 19.98 19.40
C PHE A 280 12.45 20.62 19.23
N LEU A 281 13.10 21.06 20.31
CA LEU A 281 14.48 21.59 20.23
C LEU A 281 15.47 20.55 19.68
N THR A 282 15.25 19.27 19.99
CA THR A 282 16.07 18.17 19.48
C THR A 282 15.89 18.05 17.97
N ARG A 283 14.66 18.01 17.48
CA ARG A 283 14.37 17.96 16.04
C ARG A 283 14.89 19.20 15.31
N LYS A 284 14.70 20.40 15.88
CA LYS A 284 15.24 21.65 15.35
C LYS A 284 16.76 21.57 15.17
N LYS A 285 17.47 21.11 16.21
CA LYS A 285 18.94 21.07 16.25
C LYS A 285 19.55 19.96 15.38
N TYR A 286 18.92 18.78 15.32
CA TYR A 286 19.52 17.58 14.73
C TYR A 286 18.88 17.14 13.41
N GLU A 287 17.73 17.70 13.03
CA GLU A 287 17.07 17.38 11.75
C GLU A 287 16.92 18.65 10.89
N ILE A 288 16.18 19.66 11.37
CA ILE A 288 15.84 20.86 10.55
C ILE A 288 17.09 21.66 10.16
N ILE A 289 17.90 22.08 11.13
CA ILE A 289 19.08 22.92 10.85
C ILE A 289 20.12 22.17 10.01
N PRO A 290 20.47 20.90 10.29
CA PRO A 290 21.37 20.13 9.44
C PRO A 290 20.90 20.02 7.98
N ILE A 291 19.61 19.72 7.73
CA ILE A 291 19.07 19.64 6.36
C ILE A 291 19.19 20.99 5.64
N LEU A 292 18.88 22.10 6.31
CA LEU A 292 19.00 23.43 5.70
C LEU A 292 20.46 23.81 5.39
N LYS A 293 21.43 23.33 6.19
CA LYS A 293 22.86 23.49 5.90
C LYS A 293 23.31 22.61 4.73
N GLU A 294 22.79 21.40 4.63
CA GLU A 294 22.99 20.53 3.46
C GLU A 294 22.44 21.19 2.19
N TYR A 295 21.28 21.86 2.28
CA TYR A 295 20.73 22.62 1.15
C TYR A 295 21.62 23.76 0.69
N ILE A 296 22.39 24.40 1.58
CA ILE A 296 23.43 25.36 1.17
C ILE A 296 24.56 24.63 0.43
N ASN A 297 25.05 23.52 0.99
CA ASN A 297 26.15 22.75 0.39
C ASN A 297 25.80 22.20 -1.01
N ASP A 298 24.55 21.80 -1.21
CA ASP A 298 24.02 21.27 -2.47
C ASP A 298 23.63 22.38 -3.46
N GLY A 299 23.75 23.65 -3.07
CA GLY A 299 23.39 24.81 -3.90
C GLY A 299 21.89 25.02 -4.09
N ILE A 300 21.03 24.34 -3.31
CA ILE A 300 19.59 24.56 -3.27
C ILE A 300 19.30 25.95 -2.69
N LEU A 301 19.90 26.24 -1.53
CA LEU A 301 19.88 27.55 -0.90
C LEU A 301 21.21 28.26 -1.15
N LYS A 302 21.16 29.57 -1.34
CA LYS A 302 22.34 30.43 -1.47
C LYS A 302 23.01 30.62 -0.10
N GLU A 303 24.31 30.91 -0.09
CA GLU A 303 25.07 31.19 1.14
C GLU A 303 24.45 32.32 1.99
N THR A 304 23.75 33.28 1.37
CA THR A 304 23.04 34.34 2.08
C THR A 304 21.96 33.85 3.05
N ALA A 305 21.48 32.61 2.89
CA ALA A 305 20.53 31.97 3.80
C ALA A 305 21.16 31.58 5.15
N GLU A 306 22.48 31.49 5.24
CA GLU A 306 23.18 30.98 6.41
C GLU A 306 22.89 31.81 7.67
N ALA A 307 22.78 33.13 7.54
CA ALA A 307 22.45 34.02 8.66
C ALA A 307 21.06 33.71 9.25
N GLU A 308 20.07 33.49 8.39
CA GLU A 308 18.70 33.15 8.78
C GLU A 308 18.64 31.76 9.42
N ILE A 309 19.33 30.76 8.84
CA ILE A 309 19.41 29.41 9.39
C ILE A 309 20.08 29.41 10.77
N ASN A 310 21.19 30.15 10.94
CA ASN A 310 21.86 30.27 12.23
C ASN A 310 21.01 31.02 13.27
N SER A 311 20.08 31.88 12.85
CA SER A 311 19.13 32.52 13.76
C SER A 311 18.17 31.51 14.42
N LEU A 312 17.92 30.35 13.78
CA LEU A 312 17.06 29.29 14.32
C LEU A 312 17.70 28.55 15.51
N LEU A 313 19.01 28.70 15.73
CA LEU A 313 19.73 28.15 16.89
C LEU A 313 19.41 28.90 18.19
N LYS A 314 18.99 30.17 18.08
CA LYS A 314 18.57 31.00 19.20
C LYS A 314 17.18 30.60 19.68
#